data_AF-A0A7S1ESL4-F1
#
_entry.id   AF-A0A7S1ESL4-F1
#
_cell.length_a   1.000
_cell.length_b   1.000
_cell.length_c   1.000
_cell.angle_alpha   90.00
_cell.angle_beta   90.00
_cell.angle_gamma   90.00
#
_symmetry.space_group_name_H-M   'P 1'
#
loop_
_entity.id
_entity.type
_entity.pdbx_description
1 polymer ?
#
loop_
_entity_poly.entity_id
_entity_poly.type
_entity_poly.pdbx_seq_one_letter_code
_entity_poly.pdbx_strand_id
1 'polypeptide(L)'
;MEKLCRLLYWILICFFCLSLKGRKSNLVDGFALDNTLCSKQRCDLCAHDFIIVLASGRSGSTTTMNMINQLPNVQISGEHDGQLVPMQEMYEDIERNNREVQESGVGRYIDPHEFLCWVQKWFFLHTGKTCESNIVHGFKEIRYRDPDKIRFVKKVFPCAKFVLNYRE
;
A
#
# COMPACT_ATOMS: atom_id res chain seq x y z
N MET A 1 -5.22 63.73 19.22
CA MET A 1 -5.24 62.29 19.54
C MET A 1 -5.08 61.38 18.31
N GLU A 2 -4.51 61.85 17.19
CA GLU A 2 -4.32 61.00 15.99
C GLU A 2 -2.88 60.49 15.78
N LYS A 3 -1.89 61.03 16.50
CA LYS A 3 -0.47 60.64 16.34
C LYS A 3 -0.05 59.39 17.13
N LEU A 4 -0.82 58.99 18.16
CA LEU A 4 -0.57 57.77 18.94
C LEU A 4 -1.11 56.50 18.27
N CYS A 5 -2.15 56.61 17.43
CA CYS A 5 -2.75 55.45 16.75
C CYS A 5 -1.88 54.93 15.60
N ARG A 6 -1.11 55.80 14.92
CA ARG A 6 -0.18 55.40 13.84
C ARG A 6 1.07 54.68 14.36
N LEU A 7 1.55 54.97 15.57
CA LEU A 7 2.77 54.34 16.09
C LEU A 7 2.52 52.89 16.56
N LEU A 8 1.34 52.60 17.11
CA LEU A 8 0.93 51.24 17.49
C LEU A 8 0.66 50.33 16.27
N TYR A 9 0.18 50.88 15.16
CA TYR A 9 -0.06 50.13 13.93
C TYR A 9 1.25 49.61 13.28
N TRP A 10 2.33 50.40 13.33
CA TRP A 10 3.64 49.98 12.81
C TRP A 10 4.38 48.98 13.73
N ILE A 11 4.20 49.08 15.05
CA ILE A 11 4.82 48.14 16.01
C ILE A 11 4.19 46.74 15.90
N LEU A 12 2.88 46.63 15.65
CA LEU A 12 2.19 45.36 15.44
C LEU A 12 2.55 44.70 14.09
N ILE A 13 2.79 45.48 13.03
CA ILE A 13 3.25 44.94 11.73
C ILE A 13 4.67 44.39 11.82
N CYS A 14 5.58 45.03 12.57
CA CYS A 14 6.95 44.53 12.75
C CYS A 14 7.01 43.23 13.56
N PHE A 15 6.14 43.04 14.57
CA PHE A 15 6.09 41.78 15.32
C PHE A 15 5.48 40.62 14.51
N PHE A 16 4.52 40.90 13.62
CA PHE A 16 3.95 39.86 12.75
C PHE A 16 4.92 39.44 11.62
N CYS A 17 5.80 40.34 11.17
CA CYS A 17 6.74 40.06 10.08
C CYS A 17 8.01 39.29 10.53
N LEU A 18 8.40 39.39 11.80
CA LEU A 18 9.53 38.63 12.36
C LEU A 18 9.17 37.20 12.83
N SER A 19 7.87 36.88 12.93
CA SER A 19 7.39 35.53 13.30
C SER A 19 7.07 34.63 12.10
N LEU A 20 7.14 35.14 10.86
CA LEU A 20 6.79 34.42 9.64
C LEU A 20 7.97 34.11 8.70
N LYS A 21 9.22 34.24 9.18
CA LYS A 21 10.39 33.67 8.48
C LYS A 21 10.43 32.15 8.66
N GLY A 22 9.64 31.45 7.84
CA GLY A 22 9.70 29.99 7.75
C GLY A 22 8.56 29.27 7.04
N ARG A 23 7.57 29.96 6.46
CA ARG A 23 6.46 29.30 5.77
C ARG A 23 6.61 29.41 4.26
N LYS A 24 7.31 28.46 3.65
CA LYS A 24 7.28 28.26 2.18
C LYS A 24 5.88 27.79 1.79
N SER A 25 5.09 28.69 1.23
CA SER A 25 3.87 28.38 0.50
C SER A 25 4.23 27.88 -0.89
N ASN A 26 4.01 26.60 -1.16
CA ASN A 26 3.87 26.09 -2.52
C ASN A 26 2.49 25.44 -2.62
N LEU A 27 1.54 26.24 -3.13
CA LEU A 27 0.31 25.77 -3.75
C LEU A 27 0.70 25.01 -5.02
N VAL A 28 0.75 23.69 -4.91
CA VAL A 28 0.43 22.76 -6.00
C VAL A 28 -0.56 21.76 -5.41
N ASP A 29 -1.83 22.12 -5.52
CA ASP A 29 -2.94 21.19 -5.36
C ASP A 29 -2.87 20.16 -6.50
N GLY A 30 -2.70 18.89 -6.13
CA GLY A 30 -2.70 17.76 -7.07
C GLY A 30 -1.82 16.61 -6.60
N PHE A 31 -2.42 15.61 -5.95
CA PHE A 31 -1.80 14.33 -5.59
C PHE A 31 -0.62 14.39 -4.59
N ALA A 32 -0.88 14.97 -3.42
CA ALA A 32 -0.10 14.57 -2.24
C ALA A 32 -0.56 13.17 -1.82
N LEU A 33 0.05 12.13 -2.41
CA LEU A 33 0.25 10.88 -1.67
C LEU A 33 0.97 11.31 -0.39
N ASP A 34 0.31 11.17 0.75
CA ASP A 34 0.90 11.48 2.05
C ASP A 34 2.19 10.65 2.22
N ASN A 35 3.32 11.27 1.88
CA ASN A 35 4.66 10.70 2.02
C ASN A 35 5.09 10.65 3.51
N THR A 36 4.18 10.92 4.44
CA THR A 36 4.40 10.86 5.89
C THR A 36 3.87 9.58 6.52
N LEU A 37 3.28 8.66 5.74
CA LEU A 37 2.78 7.36 6.21
C LEU A 37 3.76 6.19 6.06
N CYS A 38 4.96 6.40 5.50
CA CYS A 38 6.06 5.42 5.57
C CYS A 38 7.22 6.03 6.35
N SER A 39 7.04 6.15 7.66
CA SER A 39 8.13 6.49 8.58
C SER A 39 9.24 5.41 8.50
N LYS A 40 10.45 5.69 9.00
CA LYS A 40 11.63 4.80 9.07
C LYS A 40 11.41 3.45 9.80
N GLN A 41 10.18 3.09 10.12
CA GLN A 41 9.82 1.79 10.65
C GLN A 41 9.75 0.80 9.48
N ARG A 42 10.38 -0.38 9.63
CA ARG A 42 10.22 -1.48 8.68
C ARG A 42 8.72 -1.69 8.43
N CYS A 43 8.33 -1.82 7.17
CA CYS A 43 6.93 -2.06 6.85
C CYS A 43 6.43 -3.33 7.56
N ASP A 44 5.18 -3.30 8.03
CA ASP A 44 4.50 -4.44 8.62
C ASP A 44 3.48 -4.99 7.62
N LEU A 45 3.74 -6.20 7.10
CA LEU A 45 2.86 -6.90 6.15
C LEU A 45 1.50 -7.27 6.76
N CYS A 46 1.34 -7.16 8.07
CA CYS A 46 0.12 -7.39 8.82
C CYS A 46 -0.56 -6.11 9.31
N ALA A 47 -0.06 -4.92 8.93
CA ALA A 47 -0.64 -3.65 9.36
C ALA A 47 -2.06 -3.41 8.84
N HIS A 48 -2.47 -4.13 7.79
CA HIS A 48 -3.77 -3.98 7.14
C HIS A 48 -4.47 -5.33 7.03
N ASP A 49 -5.80 -5.30 7.21
CA ASP A 49 -6.64 -6.46 7.03
C ASP A 49 -6.89 -6.74 5.54
N PHE A 50 -6.66 -7.98 5.12
CA PHE A 50 -6.91 -8.44 3.76
C PHE A 50 -7.91 -9.60 3.71
N ILE A 51 -8.82 -9.57 2.75
CA ILE A 51 -9.64 -10.71 2.32
C ILE A 51 -9.30 -11.04 0.86
N ILE A 52 -8.83 -12.26 0.62
CA ILE A 52 -8.44 -12.72 -0.72
C ILE A 52 -9.39 -13.82 -1.16
N VAL A 53 -10.07 -13.62 -2.28
CA VAL A 53 -10.97 -14.62 -2.87
C VAL A 53 -10.19 -15.41 -3.92
N LEU A 54 -9.88 -16.67 -3.61
CA LEU A 54 -9.26 -17.61 -4.56
C LEU A 54 -10.33 -18.55 -5.11
N ALA A 55 -10.38 -18.69 -6.43
CA ALA A 55 -11.47 -19.40 -7.07
C ALA A 55 -11.07 -20.17 -8.34
N SER A 56 -11.94 -21.09 -8.78
CA SER A 56 -11.90 -21.59 -10.15
C SER A 56 -12.69 -20.67 -11.10
N GLY A 57 -12.45 -20.80 -12.40
CA GLY A 57 -13.25 -20.10 -13.40
C GLY A 57 -14.72 -20.53 -13.31
N ARG A 58 -15.64 -19.58 -13.48
CA ARG A 58 -17.11 -19.81 -13.50
C ARG A 58 -17.70 -20.38 -12.19
N SER A 59 -17.00 -20.27 -11.05
CA SER A 59 -17.51 -20.70 -9.73
C SER A 59 -18.45 -19.68 -9.04
N GLY A 60 -18.74 -18.54 -9.67
CA GLY A 60 -19.51 -17.47 -9.03
C GLY A 60 -18.65 -16.56 -8.13
N SER A 61 -17.33 -16.59 -8.28
CA SER A 61 -16.39 -15.76 -7.52
C SER A 61 -16.65 -14.26 -7.63
N THR A 62 -17.13 -13.78 -8.79
CA THR A 62 -17.58 -12.38 -8.94
C THR A 62 -18.80 -12.08 -8.07
N THR A 63 -19.76 -13.00 -7.97
CA THR A 63 -20.93 -12.85 -7.08
C THR A 63 -20.48 -12.82 -5.62
N THR A 64 -19.60 -13.73 -5.21
CA THR A 64 -19.02 -13.74 -3.85
C THR A 64 -18.32 -12.42 -3.53
N MET A 65 -17.48 -11.92 -4.44
CA MET A 65 -16.81 -10.62 -4.29
C MET A 65 -17.83 -9.48 -4.13
N ASN A 66 -18.86 -9.44 -4.98
CA ASN A 66 -19.89 -8.40 -4.90
C ASN A 66 -20.67 -8.43 -3.59
N MET A 67 -20.95 -9.62 -3.05
CA MET A 67 -21.60 -9.80 -1.75
C MET A 67 -20.69 -9.32 -0.61
N ILE A 68 -19.41 -9.67 -0.63
CA ILE A 68 -18.44 -9.22 0.38
C ILE A 68 -18.29 -7.69 0.35
N ASN A 69 -18.31 -7.07 -0.83
CA ASN A 69 -18.27 -5.62 -0.99
C ASN A 69 -19.54 -4.89 -0.48
N GLN A 70 -20.61 -5.61 -0.11
CA GLN A 70 -21.77 -5.00 0.57
C GLN A 70 -21.53 -4.80 2.08
N LEU A 71 -20.48 -5.41 2.64
CA LEU A 71 -20.14 -5.24 4.05
C LEU A 71 -19.56 -3.84 4.30
N PRO A 72 -19.86 -3.21 5.45
CA PRO A 72 -19.27 -1.94 5.80
C PRO A 72 -17.74 -2.08 5.91
N ASN A 73 -17.02 -1.07 5.42
CA ASN A 73 -15.56 -0.99 5.46
C ASN A 73 -14.82 -2.15 4.74
N VAL A 74 -15.44 -2.82 3.77
CA VAL A 74 -14.78 -3.86 2.96
C VAL A 74 -14.66 -3.43 1.50
N GLN A 75 -13.48 -3.63 0.93
CA GLN A 75 -13.15 -3.22 -0.44
C GLN A 75 -12.25 -4.25 -1.12
N ILE A 76 -12.89 -5.10 -1.91
CA ILE A 76 -12.26 -6.14 -2.69
C ILE A 76 -12.33 -5.76 -4.16
N SER A 77 -11.17 -5.75 -4.82
CA SER A 77 -11.05 -5.51 -6.24
C SER A 77 -11.27 -6.79 -7.07
N GLY A 78 -11.44 -6.61 -8.38
CA GLY A 78 -11.59 -7.73 -9.32
C GLY A 78 -10.28 -8.48 -9.57
N GLU A 79 -10.24 -9.16 -10.72
CA GLU A 79 -9.02 -9.85 -11.17
C GLU A 79 -7.98 -8.84 -11.62
N HIS A 80 -6.72 -9.10 -11.30
CA HIS A 80 -5.54 -8.30 -11.68
C HIS A 80 -4.66 -9.09 -12.66
N ASP A 81 -5.27 -9.95 -13.46
CA ASP A 81 -4.63 -10.78 -14.49
C ASP A 81 -3.38 -11.56 -14.02
N GLY A 82 -3.39 -12.04 -12.78
CA GLY A 82 -2.27 -12.84 -12.25
C GLY A 82 -0.97 -12.07 -11.97
N GLN A 83 -0.97 -10.74 -11.84
CA GLN A 83 0.21 -9.91 -11.57
C GLN A 83 1.18 -10.39 -10.47
N LEU A 84 0.76 -11.15 -9.45
CA LEU A 84 1.71 -11.75 -8.49
C LEU A 84 2.68 -12.77 -9.11
N VAL A 85 2.39 -13.35 -10.29
CA VAL A 85 3.27 -14.35 -10.91
C VAL A 85 4.62 -13.74 -11.30
N PRO A 86 4.71 -12.68 -12.12
CA PRO A 86 6.00 -12.05 -12.40
C PRO A 86 6.66 -11.45 -11.14
N MET A 87 5.86 -11.06 -10.13
CA MET A 87 6.41 -10.58 -8.85
C MET A 87 7.02 -11.70 -8.01
N GLN A 88 6.48 -12.92 -8.10
CA GLN A 88 7.06 -14.10 -7.49
C GLN A 88 8.42 -14.43 -8.13
N GLU A 89 8.49 -14.42 -9.46
CA GLU A 89 9.73 -14.65 -10.20
C GLU A 89 10.80 -13.63 -9.79
N MET A 90 10.42 -12.35 -9.70
CA MET A 90 11.33 -11.30 -9.23
C MET A 90 11.77 -11.50 -7.77
N TYR A 91 10.88 -11.97 -6.89
CA TYR A 91 11.24 -12.30 -5.51
C TYR A 91 12.25 -13.45 -5.44
N GLU A 92 12.05 -14.50 -6.23
CA GLU A 92 12.96 -15.65 -6.30
C GLU A 92 14.35 -15.24 -6.84
N ASP A 93 14.38 -14.33 -7.81
CA ASP A 93 15.60 -13.72 -8.33
C ASP A 93 16.32 -12.88 -7.28
N ILE A 94 15.59 -12.07 -6.49
CA ILE A 94 16.15 -11.31 -5.36
C ILE A 94 16.79 -12.25 -4.34
N GLU A 95 16.09 -13.31 -3.94
CA GLU A 95 16.60 -14.30 -2.98
C GLU A 95 17.87 -14.99 -3.50
N ARG A 96 17.91 -15.33 -4.79
CA ARG A 96 19.08 -15.94 -5.42
C ARG A 96 20.26 -14.98 -5.46
N ASN A 97 20.06 -13.77 -5.95
CA ASN A 97 21.10 -12.74 -6.02
C ASN A 97 21.62 -12.37 -4.63
N ASN A 98 20.77 -12.34 -3.61
CA ASN A 98 21.20 -12.05 -2.24
C ASN A 98 22.13 -13.14 -1.69
N ARG A 99 21.90 -14.42 -2.01
CA ARG A 99 22.84 -15.50 -1.65
C ARG A 99 24.18 -15.31 -2.35
N GLU A 100 24.16 -15.00 -3.65
CA GLU A 100 25.38 -14.73 -4.42
C GLU A 100 26.15 -13.51 -3.88
N VAL A 101 25.47 -12.44 -3.48
CA VAL A 101 26.09 -11.25 -2.86
C VAL A 101 26.72 -11.62 -1.51
N GLN A 102 26.08 -12.48 -0.72
CA GLN A 102 26.63 -12.93 0.56
C GLN A 102 27.86 -13.82 0.38
N GLU A 103 27.90 -14.64 -0.67
CA GLU A 103 29.01 -15.54 -0.97
C GLU A 103 30.19 -14.82 -1.65
N SER A 104 29.91 -13.96 -2.63
CA SER A 104 30.93 -13.29 -3.44
C SER A 104 31.38 -11.94 -2.90
N GLY A 105 30.55 -11.27 -2.08
CA GLY A 105 30.75 -9.89 -1.66
C GLY A 105 30.54 -8.85 -2.76
N VAL A 106 30.12 -9.25 -3.97
CA VAL A 106 29.93 -8.36 -5.13
C VAL A 106 28.44 -8.20 -5.42
N GLY A 107 27.99 -6.95 -5.57
CA GLY A 107 26.60 -6.60 -5.92
C GLY A 107 25.89 -5.83 -4.81
N ARG A 108 24.56 -5.76 -4.89
CA ARG A 108 23.72 -5.04 -3.92
C ARG A 108 22.71 -6.00 -3.30
N TYR A 109 22.76 -6.10 -1.97
CA TYR A 109 21.73 -6.79 -1.21
C TYR A 109 20.42 -6.00 -1.26
N ILE A 110 19.32 -6.67 -1.60
CA ILE A 110 17.97 -6.12 -1.59
C ILE A 110 17.21 -6.83 -0.48
N ASP A 111 16.70 -6.11 0.52
CA ASP A 111 15.91 -6.73 1.59
C ASP A 111 14.63 -7.37 1.00
N PRO A 112 14.48 -8.71 1.06
CA PRO A 112 13.31 -9.37 0.49
C PRO A 112 12.00 -8.93 1.16
N HIS A 113 12.06 -8.53 2.43
CA HIS A 113 10.89 -8.04 3.17
C HIS A 113 10.37 -6.72 2.58
N GLU A 114 11.28 -5.79 2.25
CA GLU A 114 10.93 -4.52 1.61
C GLU A 114 10.30 -4.74 0.23
N PHE A 115 10.75 -5.76 -0.51
CA PHE A 115 10.12 -6.13 -1.77
C PHE A 115 8.68 -6.61 -1.57
N LEU A 116 8.42 -7.49 -0.59
CA LEU A 116 7.07 -7.95 -0.28
C LEU A 116 6.15 -6.78 0.12
N CYS A 117 6.67 -5.82 0.86
CA CYS A 117 5.96 -4.58 1.22
C CYS A 117 5.58 -3.76 -0.01
N TRP A 118 6.50 -3.62 -0.96
CA TRP A 118 6.21 -2.95 -2.23
C TRP A 118 5.12 -3.69 -3.03
N VAL A 119 5.18 -5.03 -3.07
CA VAL A 119 4.15 -5.85 -3.70
C VAL A 119 2.80 -5.62 -3.02
N GLN A 120 2.70 -5.69 -1.70
CA GLN A 120 1.45 -5.42 -0.99
C GLN A 120 0.90 -4.03 -1.31
N LYS A 121 1.79 -3.02 -1.39
CA LYS A 121 1.41 -1.65 -1.75
C LYS A 121 0.81 -1.54 -3.16
N TRP A 122 1.34 -2.30 -4.11
CA TRP A 122 0.80 -2.37 -5.47
C TRP A 122 -0.67 -2.83 -5.50
N PHE A 123 -1.07 -3.74 -4.60
CA PHE A 123 -2.45 -4.23 -4.54
C PHE A 123 -3.42 -3.25 -3.89
N PHE A 124 -2.98 -2.33 -3.02
CA PHE A 124 -3.86 -1.25 -2.56
C PHE A 124 -4.36 -0.39 -3.72
N LEU A 125 -3.50 -0.14 -4.72
CA LEU A 125 -3.85 0.66 -5.90
C LEU A 125 -5.01 0.05 -6.70
N HIS A 126 -5.21 -1.27 -6.64
CA HIS A 126 -6.32 -1.95 -7.30
C HIS A 126 -7.67 -1.72 -6.59
N THR A 127 -7.65 -1.44 -5.29
CA THR A 127 -8.86 -1.13 -4.51
C THR A 127 -9.26 0.34 -4.61
N GLY A 128 -8.41 1.20 -5.19
CA GLY A 128 -8.74 2.59 -5.55
C GLY A 128 -9.02 3.54 -4.39
N LYS A 129 -8.86 3.09 -3.14
CA LYS A 129 -9.06 3.90 -1.95
C LYS A 129 -7.79 3.97 -1.11
N THR A 130 -7.76 4.98 -0.26
CA THR A 130 -6.71 5.29 0.70
C THR A 130 -6.26 4.03 1.48
N CYS A 131 -4.98 3.99 1.90
CA CYS A 131 -4.46 2.90 2.76
C CYS A 131 -4.96 3.07 4.22
N GLU A 132 -6.25 3.39 4.37
CA GLU A 132 -6.89 3.62 5.65
C GLU A 132 -6.97 2.33 6.46
N SER A 133 -6.51 2.37 7.70
CA SER A 133 -6.38 1.18 8.56
C SER A 133 -7.71 0.55 8.97
N ASN A 134 -8.83 1.27 8.86
CA ASN A 134 -10.16 0.78 9.20
C ASN A 134 -10.88 0.10 8.01
N ILE A 135 -10.25 0.02 6.84
CA ILE A 135 -10.80 -0.63 5.65
C ILE A 135 -10.13 -1.99 5.45
N VAL A 136 -10.94 -3.02 5.24
CA VAL A 136 -10.47 -4.34 4.82
C VAL A 136 -10.31 -4.34 3.31
N HIS A 137 -9.09 -4.57 2.83
CA HIS A 137 -8.76 -4.57 1.41
C HIS A 137 -8.77 -6.00 0.84
N GLY A 138 -8.72 -6.14 -0.48
CA GLY A 138 -8.69 -7.45 -1.08
C GLY A 138 -8.73 -7.46 -2.60
N PHE A 139 -8.67 -8.66 -3.14
CA PHE A 139 -8.89 -8.93 -4.54
C PHE A 139 -9.47 -10.34 -4.75
N LYS A 140 -10.02 -10.56 -5.93
CA LYS A 140 -10.47 -11.89 -6.40
C LYS A 140 -9.59 -12.36 -7.55
N GLU A 141 -9.10 -13.60 -7.48
CA GLU A 141 -8.29 -14.20 -8.55
C GLU A 141 -8.65 -15.66 -8.82
N ILE A 142 -8.63 -16.05 -10.10
CA ILE A 142 -8.95 -17.40 -10.59
C ILE A 142 -7.75 -18.19 -11.15
N ARG A 143 -6.60 -17.50 -11.31
CA ARG A 143 -5.35 -18.04 -11.88
C ARG A 143 -4.42 -18.65 -10.83
N TYR A 144 -4.61 -18.35 -9.54
CA TYR A 144 -3.76 -18.86 -8.46
C TYR A 144 -4.20 -20.25 -7.97
N ARG A 145 -4.00 -21.25 -8.83
CA ARG A 145 -4.34 -22.66 -8.55
C ARG A 145 -3.15 -23.50 -8.08
N ASP A 146 -1.96 -23.01 -8.38
CA ASP A 146 -0.73 -23.73 -8.13
C ASP A 146 -0.24 -23.51 -6.68
N PRO A 147 0.23 -24.56 -5.98
CA PRO A 147 0.71 -24.44 -4.60
C PRO A 147 1.83 -23.41 -4.39
N ASP A 148 2.73 -23.21 -5.36
CA ASP A 148 3.79 -22.20 -5.25
C ASP A 148 3.22 -20.79 -5.29
N LYS A 149 2.27 -20.55 -6.19
CA LYS A 149 1.57 -19.26 -6.26
C LYS A 149 0.83 -18.96 -4.97
N ILE A 150 0.16 -19.97 -4.39
CA ILE A 150 -0.55 -19.82 -3.10
C ILE A 150 0.44 -19.56 -1.96
N ARG A 151 1.61 -20.23 -1.94
CA ARG A 151 2.68 -19.95 -0.98
C ARG A 151 3.16 -18.51 -1.08
N PHE A 152 3.34 -18.00 -2.30
CA PHE A 152 3.77 -16.62 -2.51
C PHE A 152 2.69 -15.61 -2.07
N VAL A 153 1.42 -15.86 -2.38
CA VAL A 153 0.31 -15.04 -1.87
C VAL A 153 0.33 -14.99 -0.34
N LYS A 154 0.51 -16.12 0.35
CA LYS A 154 0.64 -16.16 1.81
C LYS A 154 1.89 -15.44 2.34
N LYS A 155 2.95 -15.35 1.54
CA LYS A 155 4.17 -14.61 1.91
C LYS A 155 3.97 -13.10 1.82
N VAL A 156 3.26 -12.62 0.81
CA VAL A 156 2.90 -11.21 0.63
C VAL A 156 1.81 -10.77 1.61
N PHE A 157 0.84 -11.65 1.89
CA PHE A 157 -0.32 -11.37 2.74
C PHE A 157 -0.43 -12.36 3.91
N PRO A 158 0.52 -12.34 4.86
CA PRO A 158 0.62 -13.34 5.93
C PRO A 158 -0.58 -13.34 6.89
N CYS A 159 -1.21 -12.18 7.09
CA CYS A 159 -2.37 -12.03 7.97
C CYS A 159 -3.72 -11.99 7.23
N ALA A 160 -3.75 -12.30 5.93
CA ALA A 160 -5.00 -12.30 5.16
C ALA A 160 -5.93 -13.46 5.53
N LYS A 161 -7.23 -13.20 5.39
CA LYS A 161 -8.29 -14.21 5.38
C LYS A 161 -8.53 -14.67 3.95
N PHE A 162 -8.63 -15.97 3.73
CA PHE A 162 -8.83 -16.55 2.41
C PHE A 162 -10.25 -17.09 2.27
N VAL A 163 -10.92 -16.72 1.18
CA VAL A 163 -12.20 -17.28 0.77
C VAL A 163 -11.95 -18.17 -0.44
N LEU A 164 -12.11 -19.48 -0.27
CA LEU A 164 -11.99 -20.45 -1.35
C LEU A 164 -13.37 -20.66 -1.99
N ASN A 165 -13.54 -20.22 -3.23
CA ASN A 165 -14.77 -20.45 -3.98
C ASN A 165 -14.56 -21.50 -5.08
N TYR A 166 -15.05 -22.71 -4.81
CA TYR A 166 -15.08 -23.81 -5.75
C TYR A 166 -16.52 -24.18 -6.12
N ARG A 167 -16.68 -24.74 -7.31
CA ARG A 167 -17.95 -25.28 -7.82
C ARG A 167 -17.65 -26.63 -8.48
N GLU A 168 -18.48 -27.63 -8.19
CA GLU A 168 -18.48 -28.96 -8.82
C GLU A 168 -19.03 -28.90 -10.25
#